data_AF-A0A7J7P6Y2-F1
#
_entry.id   AF-A0A7J7P6Y2-F1
#
_cell.length_a   1.000
_cell.length_b   1.000
_cell.length_c   1.000
_cell.angle_alpha   90.00
_cell.angle_beta   90.00
_cell.angle_gamma   90.00
#
_symmetry.space_group_name_H-M   'P 1'
#
loop_
_entity.id
_entity.type
_entity.pdbx_description
1 polymer ?
#
loop_
_entity_poly.entity_id
_entity_poly.type
_entity_poly.pdbx_seq_one_letter_code
_entity_poly.pdbx_strand_id
1 'polypeptide(L)'
;METSLPYQIDENSSTDSPNLPHDFTESPRQDDALLTTTKELRSILAATEEHLVELQQQKDELAKQNLDLVNVIVEIKAERDAIQREIEEVGESQDELVKKSDDESRERFEIQNKLDVSQERIEGFLRSLDLVGSVKECLIRVLKKMGKENSENVSEEGFVLDEKDELKKFLSQMMFVYKLASKTEEGFVKCEEMRRKEKRELENSVVSLTEENRDINSLLRIALVEKEAGEKAISRLKGNGEQKRVALLQIAERGLQKVGFGFMRSAPTGDSLDNLGSKSDSSECDEEVVSLASMVEKMMKNLRIEITQLRRSLEESRYLFAF
;
A
#
# COMPACT_ATOMS: atom_id res chain seq x y z
N MET A 1 41.45 31.91 -79.40
CA MET A 1 42.65 32.43 -78.73
C MET A 1 43.84 31.75 -79.42
N GLU A 2 44.17 32.05 -80.68
CA GLU A 2 44.73 33.30 -81.22
C GLU A 2 45.98 33.80 -80.47
N THR A 3 47.14 33.69 -81.12
CA THR A 3 48.17 34.73 -81.44
C THR A 3 49.32 34.01 -82.16
N SER A 4 49.58 34.14 -83.48
CA SER A 4 50.16 35.28 -84.25
C SER A 4 51.52 35.74 -83.72
N LEU A 5 52.61 35.96 -84.45
CA LEU A 5 53.01 35.94 -85.88
C LEU A 5 54.59 36.08 -85.91
N PRO A 6 55.26 36.00 -87.08
CA PRO A 6 56.71 35.82 -87.28
C PRO A 6 57.45 37.12 -87.66
N TYR A 7 58.77 37.04 -87.91
CA TYR A 7 59.54 38.08 -88.60
C TYR A 7 60.55 37.49 -89.60
N GLN A 8 60.33 37.79 -90.89
CA GLN A 8 61.31 37.87 -91.97
C GLN A 8 61.89 39.29 -91.99
N ILE A 9 63.15 39.46 -92.41
CA ILE A 9 63.59 40.57 -93.28
C ILE A 9 64.64 40.04 -94.26
N ASP A 10 64.38 40.34 -95.53
CA ASP A 10 65.12 40.10 -96.77
C ASP A 10 66.27 41.10 -97.00
N GLU A 11 66.91 40.92 -98.17
CA GLU A 11 67.58 41.89 -99.05
C GLU A 11 69.12 41.83 -99.08
N ASN A 12 69.81 41.96 -100.21
CA ASN A 12 69.56 41.75 -101.64
C ASN A 12 70.89 42.07 -102.35
N SER A 13 71.03 41.53 -103.56
CA SER A 13 71.64 42.19 -104.73
C SER A 13 73.15 42.09 -105.05
N SER A 14 73.33 41.84 -106.35
CA SER A 14 74.29 42.41 -107.30
C SER A 14 75.59 41.66 -107.63
N THR A 15 75.47 40.97 -108.77
CA THR A 15 76.45 40.79 -109.84
C THR A 15 77.30 42.02 -110.15
N ASP A 16 78.61 41.82 -110.32
CA ASP A 16 79.34 42.27 -111.52
C ASP A 16 80.77 41.70 -111.55
N SER A 17 81.14 41.12 -112.70
CA SER A 17 82.52 40.77 -113.06
C SER A 17 83.26 42.03 -113.54
N PRO A 18 84.59 42.11 -113.34
CA PRO A 18 85.43 42.34 -114.51
C PRO A 18 86.74 41.53 -114.53
N ASN A 19 87.26 41.38 -115.74
CA ASN A 19 88.44 40.62 -116.14
C ASN A 19 89.77 41.08 -115.48
N LEU A 20 90.59 40.08 -115.13
CA LEU A 20 92.06 39.87 -115.30
C LEU A 20 92.95 41.07 -115.69
N PRO A 21 94.18 41.16 -115.15
CA PRO A 21 95.28 40.32 -115.64
C PRO A 21 96.29 39.79 -114.60
N HIS A 22 97.09 38.80 -115.05
CA HIS A 22 98.44 38.36 -114.61
C HIS A 22 99.14 39.26 -113.58
N ASP A 23 99.86 38.78 -112.56
CA ASP A 23 100.95 37.80 -112.63
C ASP A 23 101.40 37.34 -111.22
N PHE A 24 102.13 36.22 -111.16
CA PHE A 24 102.67 35.49 -110.00
C PHE A 24 103.12 36.30 -108.78
N THR A 25 102.79 35.83 -107.56
CA THR A 25 103.76 35.26 -106.59
C THR A 25 103.10 34.90 -105.24
N GLU A 26 103.54 33.79 -104.68
CA GLU A 26 103.09 33.09 -103.46
C GLU A 26 103.13 33.96 -102.18
N SER A 27 102.14 33.79 -101.27
CA SER A 27 102.34 34.09 -99.84
C SER A 27 101.35 33.33 -98.92
N PRO A 28 101.82 32.45 -98.02
CA PRO A 28 101.02 31.48 -97.24
C PRO A 28 100.40 32.04 -95.94
N ARG A 29 100.00 33.31 -95.87
CA ARG A 29 99.53 33.95 -94.61
C ARG A 29 98.01 34.09 -94.44
N GLN A 30 97.24 33.99 -95.52
CA GLN A 30 95.77 34.13 -95.47
C GLN A 30 95.07 32.80 -95.15
N ASP A 31 95.68 31.69 -95.55
CA ASP A 31 95.20 30.34 -95.24
C ASP A 31 95.27 30.03 -93.74
N ASP A 32 96.27 30.55 -93.02
CA ASP A 32 96.44 30.35 -91.58
C ASP A 32 95.32 31.00 -90.75
N ALA A 33 94.83 32.19 -91.11
CA ALA A 33 93.75 32.89 -90.40
C ALA A 33 92.35 32.27 -90.66
N LEU A 34 92.16 31.72 -91.86
CA LEU A 34 90.99 30.89 -92.18
C LEU A 34 91.04 29.55 -91.45
N LEU A 35 92.23 28.97 -91.28
CA LEU A 35 92.43 27.75 -90.49
C LEU A 35 92.16 27.97 -89.00
N THR A 36 92.54 29.12 -88.42
CA THR A 36 92.25 29.43 -87.02
C THR A 36 90.77 29.64 -86.77
N THR A 37 90.08 30.40 -87.62
CA THR A 37 88.63 30.66 -87.50
C THR A 37 87.79 29.40 -87.72
N THR A 38 88.15 28.56 -88.70
CA THR A 38 87.49 27.26 -88.89
C THR A 38 87.74 26.29 -87.73
N LYS A 39 88.92 26.36 -87.09
CA LYS A 39 89.23 25.59 -85.88
C LYS A 39 88.44 26.08 -84.66
N GLU A 40 88.27 27.39 -84.50
CA GLU A 40 87.42 28.00 -83.45
C GLU A 40 85.95 27.64 -83.63
N LEU A 41 85.43 27.73 -84.85
CA LEU A 41 84.04 27.33 -85.16
C LEU A 41 83.80 25.84 -84.91
N ARG A 42 84.76 24.96 -85.25
CA ARG A 42 84.67 23.53 -84.88
C ARG A 42 84.67 23.34 -83.37
N SER A 43 85.47 24.11 -82.63
CA SER A 43 85.51 24.05 -81.17
C SER A 43 84.19 24.53 -80.55
N ILE A 44 83.59 25.61 -81.07
CA ILE A 44 82.29 26.12 -80.63
C ILE A 44 81.20 25.12 -80.97
N LEU A 45 81.20 24.56 -82.19
CA LEU A 45 80.25 23.54 -82.61
C LEU A 45 80.31 22.31 -81.68
N ALA A 46 81.52 21.80 -81.41
CA ALA A 46 81.71 20.68 -80.48
C ALA A 46 81.18 21.01 -79.07
N ALA A 47 81.48 22.20 -78.54
CA ALA A 47 80.96 22.63 -77.24
C ALA A 47 79.42 22.77 -77.22
N THR A 48 78.81 23.25 -78.31
CA THR A 48 77.35 23.33 -78.42
C THR A 48 76.70 21.96 -78.58
N GLU A 49 77.33 21.03 -79.30
CA GLU A 49 76.89 19.64 -79.41
C GLU A 49 76.95 18.93 -78.05
N GLU A 50 78.04 19.11 -77.30
CA GLU A 50 78.17 18.62 -75.91
C GLU A 50 77.07 19.19 -75.01
N HIS A 51 76.83 20.49 -75.04
CA HIS A 51 75.76 21.13 -74.27
C HIS A 51 74.35 20.64 -74.68
N LEU A 52 74.12 20.35 -75.97
CA LEU A 52 72.84 19.76 -76.42
C LEU A 52 72.65 18.35 -75.87
N VAL A 53 73.72 17.54 -75.80
CA VAL A 53 73.67 16.20 -75.20
C VAL A 53 73.39 16.29 -73.70
N GLU A 54 74.05 17.19 -72.97
CA GLU A 54 73.79 17.42 -71.53
C GLU A 54 72.35 17.85 -71.27
N LEU A 55 71.83 18.79 -72.08
CA LEU A 55 70.46 19.29 -71.94
C LEU A 55 69.42 18.21 -72.26
N GLN A 56 69.68 17.37 -73.27
CA GLN A 56 68.84 16.21 -73.57
C GLN A 56 68.86 15.20 -72.41
N GLN A 57 70.02 14.93 -71.83
CA GLN A 57 70.14 14.04 -70.67
C GLN A 57 69.38 14.59 -69.45
N GLN A 58 69.48 15.89 -69.17
CA GLN A 58 68.71 16.54 -68.10
C GLN A 58 67.22 16.46 -68.36
N LYS A 59 66.78 16.66 -69.60
CA LYS A 59 65.37 16.53 -69.99
C LYS A 59 64.86 15.10 -69.77
N ASP A 60 65.64 14.09 -70.14
CA ASP A 60 65.26 12.68 -69.98
C ASP A 60 65.23 12.27 -68.49
N GLU A 61 66.16 12.76 -67.69
CA GLU A 61 66.16 12.58 -66.23
C GLU A 61 64.95 13.27 -65.57
N LEU A 62 64.64 14.51 -65.97
CA LEU A 62 63.43 15.21 -65.52
C LEU A 62 62.15 14.50 -65.96
N ALA A 63 62.13 13.93 -67.18
CA ALA A 63 60.99 13.16 -67.66
C ALA A 63 60.78 11.88 -66.83
N LYS A 64 61.86 11.21 -66.43
CA LYS A 64 61.82 10.06 -65.53
C LYS A 64 61.33 10.44 -64.13
N GLN A 65 61.86 11.52 -63.55
CA GLN A 65 61.40 12.02 -62.24
C GLN A 65 59.93 12.43 -62.26
N ASN A 66 59.46 13.07 -63.34
CA ASN A 66 58.04 13.39 -63.52
C ASN A 66 57.18 12.13 -63.60
N LEU A 67 57.65 11.07 -64.28
CA LEU A 67 56.94 9.80 -64.32
C LEU A 67 56.85 9.15 -62.93
N ASP A 68 57.95 9.14 -62.17
CA ASP A 68 57.99 8.61 -60.80
C ASP A 68 57.06 9.41 -59.87
N LEU A 69 57.04 10.74 -59.96
CA LEU A 69 56.12 11.60 -59.22
C LEU A 69 54.65 11.31 -59.59
N VAL A 70 54.35 11.11 -60.87
CA VAL A 70 52.99 10.74 -61.32
C VAL A 70 52.57 9.40 -60.73
N ASN A 71 53.46 8.41 -60.69
CA ASN A 71 53.17 7.10 -60.09
C ASN A 71 52.89 7.23 -58.59
N VAL A 72 53.71 7.98 -57.84
CA VAL A 72 53.48 8.24 -56.41
C VAL A 72 52.16 8.98 -56.18
N ILE A 73 51.78 9.93 -57.04
CA ILE A 73 50.48 10.62 -56.94
C ILE A 73 49.32 9.64 -57.17
N VAL A 74 49.45 8.69 -58.09
CA VAL A 74 48.42 7.67 -58.34
C VAL A 74 48.28 6.73 -57.14
N GLU A 75 49.39 6.29 -56.56
CA GLU A 75 49.40 5.45 -55.35
C GLU A 75 48.77 6.17 -54.15
N ILE A 76 49.19 7.41 -53.86
CA ILE A 76 48.62 8.23 -52.77
C ILE A 76 47.12 8.44 -52.97
N LYS A 77 46.66 8.63 -54.22
CA LYS A 77 45.22 8.75 -54.51
C LYS A 77 44.47 7.45 -54.21
N ALA A 78 45.04 6.30 -54.59
CA ALA A 78 44.44 5.00 -54.31
C ALA A 78 44.36 4.73 -52.80
N GLU A 79 45.41 5.06 -52.05
CA GLU A 79 45.43 4.97 -50.58
C GLU A 79 44.41 5.91 -49.92
N ARG A 80 44.35 7.17 -50.36
CA ARG A 80 43.34 8.13 -49.88
C ARG A 80 41.93 7.63 -50.14
N ASP A 81 41.65 7.08 -51.32
CA ASP A 81 40.32 6.57 -51.66
C ASP A 81 39.98 5.30 -50.86
N ALA A 82 40.98 4.48 -50.51
CA ALA A 82 40.80 3.36 -49.58
C ALA A 82 40.46 3.83 -48.16
N ILE A 83 41.21 4.80 -47.63
CA ILE A 83 40.95 5.41 -46.31
C ILE A 83 39.58 6.08 -46.27
N GLN A 84 39.19 6.79 -47.33
CA GLN A 84 37.89 7.45 -47.42
C GLN A 84 36.73 6.44 -47.31
N ARG A 85 36.84 5.28 -47.96
CA ARG A 85 35.85 4.20 -47.83
C ARG A 85 35.82 3.61 -46.42
N GLU A 86 36.97 3.41 -45.80
CA GLU A 86 37.04 2.90 -44.42
C GLU A 86 36.43 3.90 -43.42
N ILE A 87 36.64 5.21 -43.62
CA ILE A 87 35.99 6.26 -42.83
C ILE A 87 34.46 6.22 -42.98
N GLU A 88 33.96 6.05 -44.21
CA GLU A 88 32.52 5.93 -44.48
C GLU A 88 31.92 4.68 -43.81
N GLU A 89 32.56 3.52 -43.93
CA GLU A 89 32.12 2.27 -43.31
C GLU A 89 32.11 2.35 -41.77
N VAL A 90 33.14 2.96 -41.17
CA VAL A 90 33.19 3.20 -39.72
C VAL A 90 32.09 4.18 -39.30
N GLY A 91 31.80 5.20 -40.11
CA GLY A 91 30.71 6.14 -39.85
C GLY A 91 29.34 5.46 -39.84
N GLU A 92 29.04 4.64 -40.84
CA GLU A 92 27.80 3.86 -40.90
C GLU A 92 27.69 2.88 -39.72
N SER A 93 28.77 2.17 -39.41
CA SER A 93 28.84 1.25 -38.26
C SER A 93 28.63 1.97 -36.92
N GLN A 94 29.18 3.18 -36.78
CA GLN A 94 29.01 4.00 -35.59
C GLN A 94 27.55 4.47 -35.44
N ASP A 95 26.91 4.90 -36.53
CA ASP A 95 25.50 5.32 -36.52
C ASP A 95 24.57 4.15 -36.13
N GLU A 96 24.84 2.94 -36.63
CA GLU A 96 24.11 1.74 -36.22
C GLU A 96 24.29 1.42 -34.73
N LEU A 97 25.52 1.55 -34.20
CA LEU A 97 25.80 1.34 -32.78
C LEU A 97 25.11 2.39 -31.89
N VAL A 98 25.09 3.65 -32.30
CA VAL A 98 24.38 4.72 -31.59
C VAL A 98 22.90 4.42 -31.53
N LYS A 99 22.30 4.05 -32.67
CA LYS A 99 20.88 3.69 -32.74
C LYS A 99 20.53 2.50 -31.84
N LYS A 100 21.38 1.47 -31.84
CA LYS A 100 21.23 0.31 -30.95
C LYS A 100 21.34 0.71 -29.48
N SER A 101 22.30 1.56 -29.13
CA SER A 101 22.47 2.08 -27.76
C SER A 101 21.25 2.88 -27.29
N ASP A 102 20.65 3.68 -28.15
CA ASP A 102 19.45 4.46 -27.84
C ASP A 102 18.24 3.55 -27.62
N ASP A 103 18.07 2.52 -28.45
CA ASP A 103 17.01 1.52 -28.29
C ASP A 103 17.18 0.71 -27.00
N GLU A 104 18.40 0.25 -26.69
CA GLU A 104 18.72 -0.42 -25.42
C GLU A 104 18.47 0.48 -24.20
N SER A 105 18.80 1.78 -24.31
CA SER A 105 18.56 2.76 -23.24
C SER A 105 17.07 2.97 -22.99
N ARG A 106 16.25 2.97 -24.05
CA ARG A 106 14.80 3.04 -23.95
C ARG A 106 14.21 1.80 -23.28
N GLU A 107 14.66 0.61 -23.66
CA GLU A 107 14.22 -0.64 -23.04
C GLU A 107 14.58 -0.69 -21.55
N ARG A 108 15.82 -0.29 -21.20
CA ARG A 108 16.26 -0.18 -19.79
C ARG A 108 15.38 0.77 -19.00
N PHE A 109 15.01 1.91 -19.58
CA PHE A 109 14.12 2.87 -18.93
C PHE A 109 12.73 2.27 -18.68
N GLU A 110 12.16 1.54 -19.64
CA GLU A 110 10.88 0.85 -19.45
C GLU A 110 10.94 -0.23 -18.37
N ILE A 111 12.02 -1.01 -18.32
CA ILE A 111 12.25 -2.01 -17.27
C ILE A 111 12.37 -1.33 -15.91
N GLN A 112 13.13 -0.24 -15.82
CA GLN A 112 13.29 0.52 -14.58
C GLN A 112 11.94 1.05 -14.08
N ASN A 113 11.13 1.63 -14.96
CA ASN A 113 9.80 2.12 -14.57
C ASN A 113 8.88 0.98 -14.07
N LYS A 114 8.92 -0.19 -14.71
CA LYS A 114 8.18 -1.38 -14.23
C LYS A 114 8.70 -1.84 -12.87
N LEU A 115 10.02 -1.80 -12.66
CA LEU A 115 10.65 -2.14 -11.39
C LEU A 115 10.21 -1.18 -10.28
N ASP A 116 10.28 0.12 -10.52
CA ASP A 116 9.87 1.16 -9.56
C ASP A 116 8.41 0.98 -9.15
N VAL A 117 7.50 0.79 -10.12
CA VAL A 117 6.08 0.52 -9.86
C VAL A 117 5.88 -0.79 -9.07
N SER A 118 6.68 -1.82 -9.34
CA SER A 118 6.59 -3.08 -8.57
C SER A 118 7.11 -2.92 -7.15
N GLN A 119 8.15 -2.11 -6.95
CA GLN A 119 8.74 -1.81 -5.65
C GLN A 119 7.75 -1.02 -4.78
N GLU A 120 7.09 0.00 -5.34
CA GLU A 120 6.03 0.74 -4.65
C GLU A 120 4.87 -0.16 -4.23
N ARG A 121 4.47 -1.12 -5.08
CA ARG A 121 3.42 -2.10 -4.72
C ARG A 121 3.84 -3.02 -3.58
N ILE A 122 5.09 -3.51 -3.59
CA ILE A 122 5.63 -4.34 -2.51
C ILE A 122 5.69 -3.55 -1.21
N GLU A 123 6.14 -2.29 -1.25
CA GLU A 123 6.15 -1.42 -0.07
C GLU A 123 4.74 -1.18 0.48
N GLY A 124 3.76 -0.91 -0.39
CA GLY A 124 2.36 -0.79 0.00
C GLY A 124 1.81 -2.06 0.65
N PHE A 125 2.20 -3.22 0.12
CA PHE A 125 1.82 -4.52 0.68
C PHE A 125 2.44 -4.76 2.06
N LEU A 126 3.72 -4.48 2.27
CA LEU A 126 4.39 -4.60 3.57
C LEU A 126 3.73 -3.70 4.63
N ARG A 127 3.43 -2.43 4.28
CA ARG A 127 2.71 -1.52 5.17
C ARG A 127 1.33 -2.07 5.55
N SER A 128 0.63 -2.72 4.61
CA SER A 128 -0.67 -3.33 4.89
C SER A 128 -0.57 -4.51 5.87
N LEU A 129 0.51 -5.29 5.80
CA LEU A 129 0.79 -6.40 6.71
C LEU A 129 1.01 -5.89 8.15
N ASP A 130 1.78 -4.81 8.31
CA ASP A 130 2.02 -4.17 9.61
C ASP A 130 0.72 -3.62 10.24
N LEU A 131 -0.15 -3.03 9.41
CA LEU A 131 -1.48 -2.57 9.84
C LEU A 131 -2.36 -3.73 10.31
N VAL A 132 -2.40 -4.83 9.55
CA VAL A 132 -3.16 -6.04 9.92
C VAL A 132 -2.64 -6.62 11.25
N GLY A 133 -1.32 -6.66 11.44
CA GLY A 133 -0.71 -7.05 12.72
C GLY A 133 -1.15 -6.14 13.88
N SER A 134 -1.15 -4.83 13.68
CA SER A 134 -1.60 -3.86 14.68
C SER A 134 -3.08 -4.03 15.04
N VAL A 135 -3.94 -4.26 14.05
CA VAL A 135 -5.38 -4.51 14.27
C VAL A 135 -5.59 -5.82 15.04
N LYS A 136 -4.86 -6.88 14.68
CA LYS A 136 -4.87 -8.17 15.40
C LYS A 136 -4.59 -7.96 16.89
N GLU A 137 -3.49 -7.27 17.22
CA GLU A 137 -3.13 -7.01 18.62
C GLU A 137 -4.16 -6.16 19.36
N CYS A 138 -4.72 -5.16 18.70
CA CYS A 138 -5.78 -4.31 19.26
C CYS A 138 -7.02 -5.13 19.63
N LEU A 139 -7.51 -5.96 18.71
CA LEU A 139 -8.67 -6.82 18.92
C LEU A 139 -8.42 -7.84 20.03
N ILE A 140 -7.23 -8.46 20.10
CA ILE A 140 -6.84 -9.37 21.19
C ILE A 140 -6.95 -8.63 22.54
N ARG A 141 -6.46 -7.39 22.61
CA ARG A 141 -6.49 -6.57 23.82
C ARG A 141 -7.91 -6.22 24.24
N VAL A 142 -8.79 -5.88 23.29
CA VAL A 142 -10.20 -5.60 23.56
C VAL A 142 -10.91 -6.86 24.05
N LEU A 143 -10.70 -7.99 23.38
CA LEU A 143 -11.31 -9.26 23.76
C LEU A 143 -10.90 -9.70 25.17
N LYS A 144 -9.62 -9.56 25.54
CA LYS A 144 -9.11 -9.81 26.91
C LYS A 144 -9.78 -8.93 27.97
N LYS A 145 -10.13 -7.68 27.62
CA LYS A 145 -10.84 -6.77 28.54
C LYS A 145 -12.32 -7.11 28.68
N MET A 146 -12.95 -7.63 27.62
CA MET A 146 -14.38 -7.96 27.62
C MET A 146 -14.69 -9.34 28.25
N GLY A 147 -13.72 -10.25 28.32
CA GLY A 147 -13.90 -11.56 28.95
C GLY A 147 -12.73 -11.94 29.84
N LYS A 148 -12.99 -12.05 31.15
CA LYS A 148 -12.20 -12.90 32.05
C LYS A 148 -12.47 -14.36 31.63
N GLU A 149 -11.42 -15.12 31.32
CA GLU A 149 -11.36 -16.60 31.35
C GLU A 149 -11.41 -17.42 30.03
N ASN A 150 -11.77 -16.89 28.86
CA ASN A 150 -11.83 -17.73 27.62
C ASN A 150 -10.81 -17.37 26.53
N SER A 151 -9.66 -16.77 26.87
CA SER A 151 -8.63 -16.39 25.88
C SER A 151 -7.90 -17.58 25.24
N GLU A 152 -8.18 -18.80 25.67
CA GLU A 152 -7.50 -20.03 25.21
C GLU A 152 -7.93 -20.46 23.79
N ASN A 153 -9.04 -19.95 23.26
CA ASN A 153 -9.67 -20.52 22.06
C ASN A 153 -9.47 -19.76 20.74
N VAL A 154 -8.65 -18.70 20.68
CA VAL A 154 -8.28 -18.11 19.38
C VAL A 154 -6.88 -18.57 19.02
N SER A 155 -6.76 -19.88 18.83
CA SER A 155 -5.52 -20.48 18.39
C SER A 155 -5.25 -20.16 16.93
N GLU A 156 -4.01 -19.78 16.62
CA GLU A 156 -3.51 -19.61 15.24
C GLU A 156 -3.34 -20.96 14.50
N GLU A 157 -3.66 -22.08 15.16
CA GLU A 157 -3.43 -23.48 14.72
C GLU A 157 -4.03 -23.88 13.35
N GLY A 158 -4.76 -23.00 12.66
CA GLY A 158 -5.35 -23.30 11.36
C GLY A 158 -4.55 -22.89 10.11
N PHE A 159 -3.45 -22.15 10.25
CA PHE A 159 -2.78 -21.53 9.08
C PHE A 159 -1.28 -21.85 8.99
N VAL A 160 -0.93 -23.14 9.01
CA VAL A 160 0.39 -23.59 8.55
C VAL A 160 0.36 -23.62 7.03
N LEU A 161 0.76 -22.52 6.41
CA LEU A 161 0.91 -22.42 4.96
C LEU A 161 2.39 -22.23 4.65
N ASP A 162 2.84 -22.89 3.58
CA ASP A 162 4.19 -22.78 3.04
C ASP A 162 4.65 -21.32 3.03
N GLU A 163 5.69 -21.01 3.81
CA GLU A 163 6.16 -19.66 4.13
C GLU A 163 6.59 -18.85 2.89
N LYS A 164 6.65 -19.50 1.73
CA LYS A 164 7.08 -18.93 0.45
C LYS A 164 6.05 -17.98 -0.18
N ASP A 165 4.78 -18.04 0.22
CA ASP A 165 3.73 -17.20 -0.38
C ASP A 165 3.27 -16.11 0.61
N GLU A 166 3.88 -14.93 0.51
CA GLU A 166 3.57 -13.76 1.34
C GLU A 166 2.11 -13.30 1.19
N LEU A 167 1.52 -13.43 0.00
CA LEU A 167 0.10 -13.12 -0.24
C LEU A 167 -0.79 -14.08 0.54
N LYS A 168 -0.46 -15.37 0.52
CA LYS A 168 -1.20 -16.39 1.27
C LYS A 168 -1.08 -16.19 2.78
N LYS A 169 0.09 -15.76 3.28
CA LYS A 169 0.29 -15.36 4.67
C LYS A 169 -0.56 -14.15 5.04
N PHE A 170 -0.58 -13.10 4.21
CA PHE A 170 -1.41 -11.91 4.42
C PHE A 170 -2.91 -12.25 4.44
N LEU A 171 -3.40 -13.04 3.48
CA LEU A 171 -4.78 -13.49 3.45
C LEU A 171 -5.15 -14.28 4.71
N SER A 172 -4.26 -15.14 5.19
CA SER A 172 -4.46 -15.93 6.41
C SER A 172 -4.54 -15.04 7.65
N GLN A 173 -3.64 -14.06 7.77
CA GLN A 173 -3.69 -13.08 8.86
C GLN A 173 -4.96 -12.24 8.81
N MET A 174 -5.39 -11.80 7.63
CA MET A 174 -6.62 -11.04 7.46
C MET A 174 -7.86 -11.86 7.81
N MET A 175 -7.90 -13.14 7.44
CA MET A 175 -8.96 -14.07 7.87
C MET A 175 -8.97 -14.28 9.38
N PHE A 176 -7.78 -14.33 10.01
CA PHE A 176 -7.66 -14.39 11.46
C PHE A 176 -8.21 -13.12 12.12
N VAL A 177 -7.82 -11.94 11.62
CA VAL A 177 -8.34 -10.65 12.09
C VAL A 177 -9.85 -10.56 11.93
N TYR A 178 -10.40 -11.02 10.82
CA TYR A 178 -11.85 -11.08 10.60
C TYR A 178 -12.55 -11.94 11.66
N LYS A 179 -12.07 -13.18 11.88
CA LYS A 179 -12.61 -14.07 12.92
C LYS A 179 -12.55 -13.42 14.31
N LEU A 180 -11.43 -12.77 14.61
CA LEU A 180 -11.21 -12.09 15.87
C LEU A 180 -12.14 -10.88 16.02
N ALA A 181 -12.40 -10.14 14.95
CA ALA A 181 -13.34 -9.03 14.93
C ALA A 181 -14.77 -9.51 15.19
N SER A 182 -15.23 -10.58 14.52
CA SER A 182 -16.54 -11.18 14.78
C SER A 182 -16.69 -11.64 16.24
N LYS A 183 -15.67 -12.32 16.78
CA LYS A 183 -15.68 -12.75 18.19
C LYS A 183 -15.69 -11.55 19.17
N THR A 184 -15.01 -10.47 18.80
CA THR A 184 -15.00 -9.22 19.57
C THR A 184 -16.39 -8.57 19.55
N GLU A 185 -17.05 -8.54 18.40
CA GLU A 185 -18.42 -8.03 18.25
C GLU A 185 -19.42 -8.83 19.09
N GLU A 186 -19.39 -10.17 19.00
CA GLU A 186 -20.23 -11.04 19.83
C GLU A 186 -20.00 -10.82 21.33
N GLY A 187 -18.73 -10.71 21.76
CA GLY A 187 -18.37 -10.42 23.14
C GLY A 187 -18.88 -9.05 23.61
N PHE A 188 -18.83 -8.04 22.72
CA PHE A 188 -19.33 -6.70 23.01
C PHE A 188 -20.86 -6.69 23.19
N VAL A 189 -21.60 -7.34 22.29
CA VAL A 189 -23.07 -7.47 22.41
C VAL A 189 -23.45 -8.12 23.74
N LYS A 190 -22.80 -9.23 24.10
CA LYS A 190 -23.04 -9.91 25.37
C LYS A 190 -22.71 -9.03 26.59
N CYS A 191 -21.60 -8.30 26.56
CA CYS A 191 -21.23 -7.37 27.61
C CYS A 191 -22.27 -6.25 27.77
N GLU A 192 -22.74 -5.71 26.65
CA GLU A 192 -23.73 -4.65 26.61
C GLU A 192 -25.09 -5.10 27.17
N GLU A 193 -25.52 -6.33 26.84
CA GLU A 193 -26.73 -6.96 27.40
C GLU A 193 -26.64 -7.17 28.91
N MET A 194 -25.53 -7.70 29.43
CA MET A 194 -25.31 -7.88 30.87
C MET A 194 -25.38 -6.54 31.60
N ARG A 195 -24.70 -5.52 31.08
CA ARG A 195 -24.74 -4.15 31.63
C ARG A 195 -26.15 -3.56 31.62
N ARG A 196 -26.93 -3.79 30.56
CA ARG A 196 -28.33 -3.34 30.47
C ARG A 196 -29.24 -4.08 31.46
N LYS A 197 -28.98 -5.37 31.71
CA LYS A 197 -29.71 -6.15 32.71
C LYS A 197 -29.40 -5.66 34.13
N GLU A 198 -28.11 -5.53 34.47
CA GLU A 198 -27.67 -5.01 35.76
C GLU A 198 -28.23 -3.62 36.05
N LYS A 199 -28.22 -2.72 35.05
CA LYS A 199 -28.82 -1.40 35.17
C LYS A 199 -30.31 -1.47 35.53
N ARG A 200 -31.09 -2.32 34.85
CA ARG A 200 -32.53 -2.49 35.14
C ARG A 200 -32.77 -3.06 36.53
N GLU A 201 -31.96 -4.02 36.96
CA GLU A 201 -32.04 -4.60 38.31
C GLU A 201 -31.74 -3.55 39.39
N LEU A 202 -30.71 -2.73 39.18
CA LEU A 202 -30.38 -1.60 40.05
C LEU A 202 -31.48 -0.54 40.07
N GLU A 203 -32.06 -0.19 38.93
CA GLU A 203 -33.19 0.75 38.84
C GLU A 203 -34.42 0.22 39.60
N ASN A 204 -34.78 -1.05 39.42
CA ASN A 204 -35.86 -1.70 40.16
C ASN A 204 -35.59 -1.73 41.67
N SER A 205 -34.34 -2.01 42.06
CA SER A 205 -33.93 -1.99 43.47
C SER A 205 -34.07 -0.60 44.07
N VAL A 206 -33.68 0.46 43.33
CA VAL A 206 -33.85 1.85 43.78
C VAL A 206 -35.33 2.19 43.95
N VAL A 207 -36.19 1.85 42.99
CA VAL A 207 -37.64 2.12 43.10
C VAL A 207 -38.23 1.42 44.33
N SER A 208 -37.96 0.13 44.50
CA SER A 208 -38.40 -0.65 45.68
C SER A 208 -37.94 -0.02 46.99
N LEU A 209 -36.65 0.35 47.09
CA LEU A 209 -36.11 1.02 48.28
C LEU A 209 -36.74 2.41 48.51
N THR A 210 -37.16 3.13 47.47
CA THR A 210 -37.86 4.41 47.63
C THR A 210 -39.30 4.23 48.13
N GLU A 211 -39.98 3.17 47.71
CA GLU A 211 -41.32 2.81 48.19
C GLU A 211 -41.26 2.36 49.65
N GLU A 212 -40.32 1.48 50.02
CA GLU A 212 -40.11 1.06 51.41
C GLU A 212 -39.79 2.26 52.32
N ASN A 213 -38.93 3.18 51.87
CA ASN A 213 -38.66 4.43 52.61
C ASN A 213 -39.91 5.31 52.75
N ARG A 214 -40.80 5.34 51.76
CA ARG A 214 -42.07 6.07 51.85
C ARG A 214 -43.00 5.42 52.88
N ASP A 215 -43.07 4.11 52.92
CA ASP A 215 -43.90 3.34 53.86
C ASP A 215 -43.39 3.49 55.29
N ILE A 216 -42.08 3.39 55.51
CA ILE A 216 -41.43 3.66 56.81
C ILE A 216 -41.77 5.08 57.28
N ASN A 217 -41.65 6.08 56.40
CA ASN A 217 -41.99 7.48 56.73
C ASN A 217 -43.48 7.69 57.02
N SER A 218 -44.37 6.92 56.38
CA SER A 218 -45.80 6.91 56.68
C SER A 218 -46.05 6.32 58.08
N LEU A 219 -45.46 5.16 58.35
CA LEU A 219 -45.58 4.46 59.62
C LEU A 219 -45.04 5.29 60.79
N LEU A 220 -43.91 5.98 60.59
CA LEU A 220 -43.32 6.89 61.58
C LEU A 220 -44.27 8.05 61.91
N ARG A 221 -44.92 8.64 60.90
CA ARG A 221 -45.92 9.70 61.14
C ARG A 221 -47.13 9.18 61.92
N ILE A 222 -47.65 8.00 61.59
CA ILE A 222 -48.76 7.38 62.32
C ILE A 222 -48.35 7.12 63.78
N ALA A 223 -47.18 6.52 63.99
CA ALA A 223 -46.66 6.20 65.32
C ALA A 223 -46.45 7.46 66.17
N LEU A 224 -45.95 8.56 65.59
CA LEU A 224 -45.80 9.83 66.29
C LEU A 224 -47.16 10.41 66.71
N VAL A 225 -48.14 10.47 65.79
CA VAL A 225 -49.48 10.98 66.10
C VAL A 225 -50.17 10.14 67.18
N GLU A 226 -50.04 8.82 67.10
CA GLU A 226 -50.65 7.91 68.07
C GLU A 226 -49.96 7.96 69.44
N LYS A 227 -48.63 8.10 69.47
CA LYS A 227 -47.89 8.35 70.71
C LYS A 227 -48.41 9.62 71.40
N GLU A 228 -48.55 10.73 70.68
CA GLU A 228 -49.08 11.98 71.26
C GLU A 228 -50.53 11.82 71.75
N ALA A 229 -51.36 11.10 71.00
CA ALA A 229 -52.74 10.81 71.41
C ALA A 229 -52.78 9.94 72.68
N GLY A 230 -51.92 8.93 72.76
CA GLY A 230 -51.74 8.07 73.93
C GLY A 230 -51.26 8.84 75.16
N GLU A 231 -50.25 9.71 75.01
CA GLU A 231 -49.75 10.58 76.09
C GLU A 231 -50.86 11.54 76.59
N LYS A 232 -51.66 12.12 75.69
CA LYS A 232 -52.84 12.93 76.04
C LYS A 232 -53.93 12.11 76.74
N ALA A 233 -54.14 10.84 76.37
CA ALA A 233 -55.12 9.98 77.01
C ALA A 233 -54.66 9.52 78.41
N ILE A 234 -53.39 9.16 78.55
CA ILE A 234 -52.77 8.74 79.81
C ILE A 234 -52.73 9.90 80.82
N SER A 235 -52.41 11.11 80.39
CA SER A 235 -52.43 12.29 81.27
C SER A 235 -53.83 12.61 81.84
N ARG A 236 -54.91 12.14 81.20
CA ARG A 236 -56.30 12.27 81.68
C ARG A 236 -56.73 11.13 82.61
N LEU A 237 -56.01 10.02 82.63
CA LEU A 237 -56.31 8.86 83.47
C LEU A 237 -55.94 9.12 84.93
N LYS A 238 -56.90 9.61 85.71
CA LYS A 238 -56.82 9.75 87.17
C LYS A 238 -57.85 8.82 87.83
N GLY A 239 -57.41 7.80 88.58
CA GLY A 239 -58.29 6.76 89.16
C GLY A 239 -57.56 5.49 89.64
N ASN A 240 -58.28 4.61 90.35
CA ASN A 240 -57.79 3.37 91.00
C ASN A 240 -57.16 2.35 90.01
N GLY A 241 -56.21 1.54 90.50
CA GLY A 241 -55.27 0.75 89.69
C GLY A 241 -55.87 -0.16 88.60
N GLU A 242 -57.04 -0.78 88.83
CA GLU A 242 -57.68 -1.70 87.88
C GLU A 242 -58.23 -0.97 86.63
N GLN A 243 -58.93 0.16 86.82
CA GLN A 243 -59.49 0.96 85.71
C GLN A 243 -58.39 1.58 84.84
N LYS A 244 -57.28 1.98 85.47
CA LYS A 244 -56.09 2.44 84.75
C LYS A 244 -55.51 1.36 83.85
N ARG A 245 -55.42 0.13 84.33
CA ARG A 245 -54.84 -1.00 83.57
C ARG A 245 -55.66 -1.33 82.33
N VAL A 246 -56.99 -1.38 82.46
CA VAL A 246 -57.88 -1.66 81.31
C VAL A 246 -57.82 -0.54 80.27
N ALA A 247 -57.83 0.73 80.71
CA ALA A 247 -57.74 1.86 79.79
C ALA A 247 -56.38 1.93 79.08
N LEU A 248 -55.28 1.60 79.76
CA LEU A 248 -53.95 1.49 79.14
C LEU A 248 -53.90 0.41 78.06
N LEU A 249 -54.52 -0.75 78.32
CA LEU A 249 -54.60 -1.84 77.34
C LEU A 249 -55.40 -1.43 76.09
N GLN A 250 -56.53 -0.73 76.27
CA GLN A 250 -57.33 -0.23 75.14
C GLN A 250 -56.59 0.83 74.32
N ILE A 251 -55.80 1.69 74.97
CA ILE A 251 -54.95 2.67 74.28
C ILE A 251 -53.86 1.95 73.47
N ALA A 252 -53.21 0.94 74.06
CA ALA A 252 -52.20 0.15 73.36
C ALA A 252 -52.79 -0.62 72.17
N GLU A 253 -53.97 -1.23 72.32
CA GLU A 253 -54.66 -1.98 71.27
C GLU A 253 -55.04 -1.09 70.07
N ARG A 254 -55.61 0.10 70.33
CA ARG A 254 -55.94 1.05 69.26
C ARG A 254 -54.69 1.52 68.51
N GLY A 255 -53.59 1.74 69.22
CA GLY A 255 -52.36 2.17 68.58
C GLY A 255 -51.75 1.10 67.69
N LEU A 256 -51.76 -0.16 68.15
CA LEU A 256 -51.32 -1.32 67.37
C LEU A 256 -52.15 -1.51 66.09
N GLN A 257 -53.47 -1.37 66.19
CA GLN A 257 -54.37 -1.49 65.04
C GLN A 257 -54.10 -0.44 63.97
N LYS A 258 -53.81 0.81 64.34
CA LYS A 258 -53.54 1.90 63.38
C LYS A 258 -52.22 1.76 62.63
N VAL A 259 -51.22 1.09 63.22
CA VAL A 259 -49.96 0.76 62.55
C VAL A 259 -50.01 -0.58 61.81
N GLY A 260 -51.20 -1.18 61.67
CA GLY A 260 -51.42 -2.43 60.93
C GLY A 260 -51.10 -3.71 61.71
N PHE A 261 -50.65 -3.61 62.96
CA PHE A 261 -50.48 -4.74 63.88
C PHE A 261 -51.80 -5.04 64.62
N GLY A 262 -52.85 -5.38 63.87
CA GLY A 262 -54.09 -5.88 64.45
C GLY A 262 -54.04 -7.41 64.54
N PHE A 263 -54.08 -7.98 65.75
CA PHE A 263 -54.40 -9.40 65.91
C PHE A 263 -55.80 -9.62 65.33
N MET A 264 -55.89 -10.26 64.16
CA MET A 264 -57.15 -10.71 63.59
C MET A 264 -57.75 -11.76 64.52
N ARG A 265 -58.53 -11.32 65.51
CA ARG A 265 -59.41 -12.19 66.26
C ARG A 265 -60.64 -12.45 65.39
N SER A 266 -60.48 -13.33 64.40
CA SER A 266 -61.57 -13.89 63.62
C SER A 266 -62.47 -14.73 64.52
N ALA A 267 -63.70 -14.26 64.75
CA ALA A 267 -64.86 -15.11 64.97
C ALA A 267 -66.13 -14.34 64.57
N PRO A 268 -67.10 -14.98 63.87
CA PRO A 268 -68.14 -14.30 63.12
C PRO A 268 -69.43 -14.10 63.94
N THR A 269 -70.06 -12.95 63.78
CA THR A 269 -71.49 -12.68 64.05
C THR A 269 -71.74 -11.34 63.35
N GLY A 270 -72.48 -11.23 62.26
CA GLY A 270 -73.87 -11.64 62.11
C GLY A 270 -74.69 -10.37 61.87
N ASP A 271 -74.98 -10.13 60.60
CA ASP A 271 -76.06 -9.32 60.01
C ASP A 271 -76.06 -7.78 59.94
N SER A 272 -76.46 -7.37 58.72
CA SER A 272 -77.15 -6.13 58.27
C SER A 272 -76.33 -4.87 58.03
N LEU A 273 -76.50 -4.12 56.93
CA LEU A 273 -77.30 -4.25 55.70
C LEU A 273 -76.89 -3.03 54.83
N ASP A 274 -76.60 -3.28 53.55
CA ASP A 274 -76.81 -2.48 52.34
C ASP A 274 -76.79 -0.93 52.37
N ASN A 275 -76.05 -0.32 51.42
CA ASN A 275 -76.70 0.20 50.21
C ASN A 275 -75.74 0.67 49.10
N LEU A 276 -76.04 0.20 47.88
CA LEU A 276 -75.91 0.81 46.53
C LEU A 276 -74.64 1.62 46.18
N GLY A 277 -73.94 1.41 45.06
CA GLY A 277 -74.24 0.66 43.85
C GLY A 277 -73.45 1.26 42.69
N SER A 278 -72.83 0.43 41.86
CA SER A 278 -72.39 0.76 40.50
C SER A 278 -72.25 -0.55 39.72
N LYS A 279 -73.23 -0.81 38.87
CA LYS A 279 -73.23 -1.84 37.83
C LYS A 279 -72.34 -1.36 36.67
N SER A 280 -71.38 -2.16 36.26
CA SER A 280 -71.03 -2.32 34.84
C SER A 280 -70.39 -3.68 34.61
N ASP A 281 -71.14 -4.51 33.90
CA ASP A 281 -70.75 -5.54 32.91
C ASP A 281 -69.64 -6.56 33.21
N SER A 282 -70.15 -7.78 33.40
CA SER A 282 -69.75 -9.01 32.69
C SER A 282 -68.26 -9.28 32.51
N SER A 283 -67.75 -10.23 33.28
CA SER A 283 -67.02 -11.36 32.71
C SER A 283 -66.91 -12.43 33.78
N GLU A 284 -67.13 -13.66 33.36
CA GLU A 284 -67.19 -14.87 34.16
C GLU A 284 -66.03 -14.99 35.16
N CYS A 285 -66.38 -15.38 36.38
CA CYS A 285 -65.48 -16.04 37.30
C CYS A 285 -65.01 -17.35 36.65
N ASP A 286 -63.90 -17.29 35.93
CA ASP A 286 -62.98 -18.41 35.80
C ASP A 286 -61.61 -17.92 36.28
N GLU A 287 -61.53 -17.73 37.60
CA GLU A 287 -60.28 -17.98 38.31
C GLU A 287 -59.89 -19.42 38.00
N GLU A 288 -59.10 -19.61 36.94
CA GLU A 288 -58.30 -20.81 36.77
C GLU A 288 -57.26 -20.76 37.89
N VAL A 289 -57.71 -21.11 39.10
CA VAL A 289 -56.86 -21.49 40.22
C VAL A 289 -56.07 -22.67 39.67
N VAL A 290 -54.89 -22.38 39.10
CA VAL A 290 -53.86 -23.38 38.88
C VAL A 290 -53.52 -23.88 40.26
N SER A 291 -54.29 -24.87 40.69
CA SER A 291 -54.20 -25.45 42.01
C SER A 291 -52.74 -25.84 42.19
N LEU A 292 -52.16 -25.59 43.37
CA LEU A 292 -50.75 -25.91 43.66
C LEU A 292 -50.38 -27.33 43.18
N ALA A 293 -51.34 -28.26 43.24
CA ALA A 293 -51.26 -29.60 42.68
C ALA A 293 -50.93 -29.64 41.17
N SER A 294 -51.56 -28.82 40.34
CA SER A 294 -51.30 -28.71 38.88
C SER A 294 -49.89 -28.17 38.59
N MET A 295 -49.43 -27.19 39.36
CA MET A 295 -48.06 -26.67 39.24
C MET A 295 -47.01 -27.71 39.63
N VAL A 296 -47.26 -28.42 40.74
CA VAL A 296 -46.41 -29.54 41.19
C VAL A 296 -46.43 -30.68 40.18
N GLU A 297 -47.59 -31.02 39.61
CA GLU A 297 -47.70 -32.07 38.59
C GLU A 297 -46.92 -31.71 37.32
N LYS A 298 -47.01 -30.46 36.87
CA LYS A 298 -46.23 -29.94 35.73
C LYS A 298 -44.73 -29.99 36.00
N MET A 299 -44.31 -29.59 37.19
CA MET A 299 -42.91 -29.66 37.62
C MET A 299 -42.40 -31.11 37.64
N MET A 300 -43.17 -32.04 38.20
CA MET A 300 -42.82 -33.46 38.25
C MET A 300 -42.74 -34.09 36.85
N LYS A 301 -43.64 -33.71 35.93
CA LYS A 301 -43.59 -34.16 34.52
C LYS A 301 -42.33 -33.66 33.83
N ASN A 302 -41.97 -32.39 34.00
CA ASN A 302 -40.74 -31.82 33.43
C ASN A 302 -39.49 -32.50 33.97
N LEU A 303 -39.39 -32.69 35.29
CA LEU A 303 -38.26 -33.37 35.92
C LEU A 303 -38.09 -34.82 35.41
N ARG A 304 -39.19 -35.55 35.18
CA ARG A 304 -39.13 -36.91 34.60
C ARG A 304 -38.55 -36.91 33.17
N ILE A 305 -38.89 -35.90 32.37
CA ILE A 305 -38.37 -35.76 31.00
C ILE A 305 -36.87 -35.44 31.05
N GLU A 306 -36.45 -34.49 31.88
CA GLU A 306 -35.04 -34.11 32.04
C GLU A 306 -34.18 -35.30 32.52
N ILE A 307 -34.65 -36.06 33.52
CA ILE A 307 -33.95 -37.27 33.98
C ILE A 307 -33.79 -38.27 32.83
N THR A 308 -34.79 -38.41 31.97
CA THR A 308 -34.74 -39.33 30.82
C THR A 308 -33.74 -38.84 29.76
N GLN A 309 -33.70 -37.53 29.49
CA GLN A 309 -32.74 -36.92 28.58
C GLN A 309 -31.31 -37.04 29.11
N LEU A 310 -31.08 -36.72 30.39
CA LEU A 310 -29.76 -36.84 31.03
C LEU A 310 -29.25 -38.28 31.02
N ARG A 311 -30.12 -39.27 31.25
CA ARG A 311 -29.75 -40.69 31.13
C ARG A 311 -29.33 -41.05 29.72
N ARG A 312 -30.04 -40.55 28.69
CA ARG A 312 -29.66 -40.77 27.30
C ARG A 312 -28.32 -40.12 26.97
N SER A 313 -28.12 -38.85 27.34
CA SER A 313 -26.86 -38.15 27.14
C SER A 313 -25.69 -38.80 27.88
N LEU A 314 -25.93 -39.34 29.08
CA LEU A 314 -24.92 -40.10 29.83
C LEU A 314 -24.56 -41.39 29.09
N GLU A 315 -25.55 -42.12 28.58
CA GLU A 315 -25.32 -43.34 27.81
C GLU A 315 -24.57 -43.06 26.50
N GLU A 316 -24.97 -42.03 25.75
CA GLU A 316 -24.27 -41.55 24.56
C GLU A 316 -22.82 -41.16 24.87
N SER A 317 -22.57 -40.49 26.00
CA SER A 317 -21.21 -40.15 26.43
C SER A 317 -20.36 -41.38 26.77
N ARG A 318 -20.94 -42.44 27.32
CA ARG A 318 -20.25 -43.70 27.62
C ARG A 318 -19.92 -44.48 26.35
N TYR A 319 -20.80 -44.48 25.36
CA TYR A 319 -20.52 -45.07 24.05
C TYR A 319 -19.44 -44.29 23.28
N LEU A 320 -19.41 -42.96 23.39
CA LEU A 320 -18.37 -42.10 22.80
C LEU A 320 -16.98 -42.28 23.43
N PHE A 321 -16.91 -42.71 24.69
CA PHE A 321 -15.64 -42.95 25.41
C PHE A 321 -15.15 -44.40 25.35
N ALA A 322 -15.89 -45.30 24.70
CA ALA A 322 -15.57 -46.73 24.60
C ALA A 322 -14.94 -47.15 23.24
N PHE A 323 -14.56 -46.19 22.40
CA PHE A 323 -13.74 -46.34 21.19
C PHE A 323 -12.44 -45.55 21.34
#